data_AF-A0A0H2SAT8-F1
#
_entry.id   AF-A0A0H2SAT8-F1
#
_cell.length_a   1.000
_cell.length_b   1.000
_cell.length_c   1.000
_cell.angle_alpha   90.00
_cell.angle_beta   90.00
_cell.angle_gamma   90.00
#
_symmetry.space_group_name_H-M   'P 1'
#
loop_
_entity.id
_entity.type
_entity.pdbx_description
1 polymer ?
#
loop_
_entity_poly.entity_id
_entity_poly.type
_entity_poly.pdbx_seq_one_letter_code
_entity_poly.pdbx_strand_id
1 'polypeptide(L)'
;MQTSGPDNHIVALGTICCGVGPGGSTAMLARVSLVDYRGRTLLDVYVRPTMPVTDYRTGATGIEAGHLISEQSMPFSTVQSVVAETIKGKILVGHSIWNDLSVLGIPHPAVATRDVALYHPFKNALQAPNQTVGLQTLCWHLMRRRIQYGKLDSVENARAALDLYRSDAAEWEKAITSATWPCALPPSTHSRCYC
;
A
#
# COMPACT_ATOMS: atom_id res chain seq x y z
N MET A 1 -1.22 -31.51 8.41
CA MET A 1 -2.32 -30.81 7.72
C MET A 1 -2.53 -29.48 8.43
N GLN A 2 -1.97 -28.39 7.89
CA GLN A 2 -2.19 -27.05 8.46
C GLN A 2 -3.56 -26.57 7.98
N THR A 3 -4.49 -26.43 8.91
CA THR A 3 -5.78 -25.78 8.68
C THR A 3 -5.51 -24.31 8.37
N SER A 4 -5.70 -23.91 7.11
CA SER A 4 -5.63 -22.52 6.67
C SER A 4 -6.76 -21.72 7.32
N GLY A 5 -6.46 -21.00 8.39
CA GLY A 5 -7.39 -19.99 8.92
C GLY A 5 -7.59 -18.83 7.92
N PRO A 6 -8.60 -17.97 8.14
CA PRO A 6 -8.84 -16.78 7.33
C PRO A 6 -7.61 -15.85 7.23
N ASP A 7 -6.68 -15.95 8.19
CA ASP A 7 -5.41 -15.22 8.28
C ASP A 7 -4.49 -15.33 7.04
N ASN A 8 -4.59 -16.40 6.23
CA ASN A 8 -3.67 -16.63 5.10
C ASN A 8 -4.07 -15.93 3.80
N HIS A 9 -5.27 -15.33 3.75
CA HIS A 9 -5.84 -14.78 2.52
C HIS A 9 -5.74 -13.25 2.42
N ILE A 10 -5.29 -12.57 3.48
CA ILE A 10 -5.18 -11.11 3.52
C ILE A 10 -3.71 -10.72 3.61
N VAL A 11 -3.29 -9.80 2.76
CA VAL A 11 -1.96 -9.20 2.76
C VAL A 11 -2.12 -7.69 2.69
N ALA A 12 -1.34 -6.96 3.49
CA ALA A 12 -1.27 -5.52 3.40
C ALA A 12 0.04 -5.06 2.76
N LEU A 13 -0.05 -4.04 1.90
CA LEU A 13 1.04 -3.47 1.12
C LEU A 13 1.34 -2.05 1.58
N GLY A 14 2.63 -1.72 1.63
CA GLY A 14 3.11 -0.36 1.75
C GLY A 14 4.35 -0.16 0.89
N THR A 15 4.43 0.96 0.19
CA THR A 15 5.61 1.32 -0.60
C THR A 15 6.18 2.67 -0.18
N ILE A 16 7.45 2.87 -0.51
CA ILE A 16 8.11 4.17 -0.51
C ILE A 16 8.73 4.36 -1.89
N CYS A 17 8.52 5.54 -2.46
CA CYS A 17 9.01 5.88 -3.79
C CYS A 17 10.02 7.03 -3.72
N CYS A 18 11.03 6.94 -4.59
CA CYS A 18 11.88 8.05 -4.98
C CYS A 18 11.37 8.68 -6.29
N GLY A 19 12.05 9.70 -6.78
CA GLY A 19 11.80 10.43 -8.01
C GLY A 19 12.87 10.14 -9.07
N VAL A 20 12.43 9.85 -10.29
CA VAL A 20 13.25 9.71 -11.50
C VAL A 20 12.81 10.73 -12.55
N GLY A 21 13.64 10.92 -13.59
CA GLY A 21 13.39 11.90 -14.65
C GLY A 21 13.70 13.34 -14.23
N PRO A 22 13.39 14.36 -15.06
CA PRO A 22 13.68 15.75 -14.73
C PRO A 22 13.03 16.16 -13.40
N GLY A 23 13.86 16.59 -12.45
CA GLY A 23 13.43 17.05 -11.12
C GLY A 23 12.68 16.01 -10.26
N GLY A 24 12.81 14.71 -10.53
CA GLY A 24 12.13 13.66 -9.75
C GLY A 24 10.62 13.57 -9.98
N SER A 25 10.15 14.08 -11.13
CA SER A 25 8.74 14.19 -11.52
C SER A 25 8.01 12.84 -11.63
N THR A 26 8.72 11.75 -11.88
CA THR A 26 8.13 10.40 -11.98
C THR A 26 8.46 9.57 -10.75
N ALA A 27 7.46 8.97 -10.12
CA ALA A 27 7.68 8.10 -8.97
C ALA A 27 8.31 6.75 -9.40
N MET A 28 9.30 6.29 -8.64
CA MET A 28 9.95 4.99 -8.82
C MET A 28 10.09 4.27 -7.48
N LEU A 29 9.81 2.97 -7.44
CA LEU A 29 9.84 2.18 -6.21
C LEU A 29 11.25 2.19 -5.60
N ALA A 30 11.34 2.49 -4.30
CA ALA A 30 12.59 2.51 -3.55
C ALA A 30 12.58 1.48 -2.39
N ARG A 31 11.42 1.22 -1.79
CA ARG A 31 11.22 0.17 -0.77
C ARG A 31 9.80 -0.35 -0.85
N VAL A 32 9.63 -1.65 -0.65
CA VAL A 32 8.30 -2.28 -0.56
C VAL A 32 8.25 -3.18 0.66
N SER A 33 7.10 -3.18 1.33
CA SER A 33 6.83 -4.08 2.43
C SER A 33 5.46 -4.74 2.28
N LEU A 34 5.41 -6.03 2.58
CA LEU A 34 4.19 -6.82 2.68
C LEU A 34 4.07 -7.37 4.09
N VAL A 35 2.88 -7.31 4.68
CA VAL A 35 2.59 -7.93 5.97
C VAL A 35 1.37 -8.84 5.87
N ASP A 36 1.34 -9.87 6.70
CA ASP A 36 0.22 -10.81 6.76
C ASP A 36 -0.97 -10.29 7.57
N TYR A 37 -2.03 -11.13 7.62
CA TYR A 37 -3.07 -11.18 8.65
C TYR A 37 -2.74 -10.41 9.92
N ARG A 38 -1.68 -10.85 10.58
CA ARG A 38 -1.28 -10.52 11.95
C ARG A 38 -0.32 -9.33 12.02
N GLY A 39 0.03 -8.71 10.90
CA GLY A 39 1.01 -7.65 10.81
C GLY A 39 2.46 -8.15 10.83
N ARG A 40 2.69 -9.46 10.68
CA ARG A 40 4.04 -10.04 10.55
C ARG A 40 4.57 -9.74 9.15
N THR A 41 5.83 -9.30 9.07
CA THR A 41 6.46 -8.95 7.81
C THR A 41 6.72 -10.20 6.96
N LEU A 42 6.17 -10.21 5.75
CA LEU A 42 6.38 -11.23 4.72
C LEU A 42 7.51 -10.83 3.76
N LEU A 43 7.58 -9.55 3.43
CA LEU A 43 8.61 -8.95 2.59
C LEU A 43 8.91 -7.55 3.13
N ASP A 44 10.18 -7.17 3.17
CA ASP A 44 10.61 -5.79 3.41
C ASP A 44 11.99 -5.58 2.79
N VAL A 45 12.03 -4.95 1.62
CA VAL A 45 13.26 -4.86 0.83
C VAL A 45 13.39 -3.49 0.16
N TYR A 46 14.63 -3.01 0.09
CA TYR A 46 15.00 -1.91 -0.80
C TYR A 46 15.07 -2.40 -2.24
N VAL A 47 14.74 -1.51 -3.17
CA VAL A 47 14.59 -1.86 -4.59
C VAL A 47 15.58 -1.08 -5.44
N ARG A 48 16.32 -1.77 -6.30
CA ARG A 48 17.21 -1.15 -7.29
C ARG A 48 16.37 -0.51 -8.40
N PRO A 49 16.40 0.82 -8.58
CA PRO A 49 15.63 1.50 -9.61
C PRO A 49 16.08 1.11 -11.02
N THR A 50 15.14 1.12 -11.96
CA THR A 50 15.38 0.86 -13.39
C THR A 50 15.83 2.10 -14.15
N MET A 51 15.74 3.28 -13.51
CA MET A 51 16.18 4.57 -14.04
C MET A 51 17.01 5.31 -13.00
N PRO A 52 17.94 6.20 -13.42
CA PRO A 52 18.69 7.04 -12.49
C PRO A 52 17.76 7.88 -11.60
N VAL A 53 18.00 7.81 -10.29
CA VAL A 53 17.28 8.60 -9.30
C VAL A 53 17.79 10.03 -9.32
N THR A 54 16.87 10.98 -9.49
CA THR A 54 17.15 12.41 -9.53
C THR A 54 16.67 13.13 -8.28
N ASP A 55 15.72 12.53 -7.54
CA ASP A 55 15.28 13.00 -6.22
C ASP A 55 14.97 11.82 -5.30
N TYR A 56 15.73 11.63 -4.23
CA TYR A 56 15.48 10.56 -3.26
C TYR A 56 14.31 10.87 -2.30
N ARG A 57 13.87 12.13 -2.25
CA ARG A 57 12.88 12.63 -1.29
C ARG A 57 13.30 12.37 0.16
N THR A 58 14.61 12.34 0.44
CA THR A 58 15.22 11.84 1.68
C THR A 58 14.66 12.47 2.95
N GLY A 59 14.30 13.74 2.91
CA GLY A 59 13.69 14.43 4.05
C GLY A 59 12.40 13.77 4.53
N ALA A 60 11.58 13.27 3.61
CA ALA A 60 10.36 12.54 3.93
C ALA A 60 10.60 11.02 4.01
N THR A 61 11.32 10.45 3.04
CA THR A 61 11.39 8.99 2.84
C THR A 61 12.51 8.32 3.63
N GLY A 62 13.54 9.07 4.02
CA GLY A 62 14.77 8.50 4.56
C GLY A 62 15.61 7.70 3.56
N ILE A 63 15.21 7.60 2.29
CA ILE A 63 15.95 6.87 1.27
C ILE A 63 17.20 7.66 0.90
N GLU A 64 18.30 6.93 0.72
CA GLU A 64 19.61 7.45 0.32
C GLU A 64 20.19 6.52 -0.75
N ALA A 65 21.13 7.03 -1.56
CA ALA A 65 21.73 6.27 -2.66
C ALA A 65 22.28 4.90 -2.21
N GLY A 66 22.96 4.86 -1.04
CA GLY A 66 23.53 3.64 -0.48
C GLY A 66 22.51 2.51 -0.27
N HIS A 67 21.27 2.84 0.10
CA HIS A 67 20.21 1.84 0.27
C HIS A 67 19.88 1.15 -1.06
N LEU A 68 19.91 1.89 -2.17
CA LEU A 68 19.43 1.44 -3.49
C LEU A 68 20.52 0.76 -4.34
N ILE A 69 21.80 0.90 -3.99
CA ILE A 69 22.93 0.25 -4.67
C ILE A 69 23.56 -0.88 -3.87
N SER A 70 23.12 -1.08 -2.61
CA SER A 70 23.66 -2.11 -1.73
C SER A 70 23.36 -3.52 -2.24
N GLU A 71 24.19 -4.49 -1.85
CA GLU A 71 23.94 -5.91 -2.11
C GLU A 71 22.62 -6.41 -1.48
N GLN A 72 22.12 -5.72 -0.45
CA GLN A 72 20.85 -6.03 0.22
C GLN A 72 19.63 -5.55 -0.57
N SER A 73 19.80 -4.65 -1.53
CA SER A 73 18.72 -4.22 -2.41
C SER A 73 18.44 -5.26 -3.49
N MET A 74 17.16 -5.43 -3.85
CA MET A 74 16.74 -6.37 -4.88
C MET A 74 16.48 -5.68 -6.23
N PRO A 75 16.79 -6.31 -7.36
CA PRO A 75 16.38 -5.82 -8.68
C PRO A 75 14.86 -5.65 -8.77
N PHE A 76 14.41 -4.56 -9.40
CA PHE A 76 12.98 -4.25 -9.55
C PHE A 76 12.17 -5.40 -10.16
N SER A 77 12.67 -6.07 -11.20
CA SER A 77 11.99 -7.20 -11.85
C SER A 77 11.76 -8.39 -10.90
N THR A 78 12.74 -8.68 -10.05
CA THR A 78 12.61 -9.72 -9.02
C THR A 78 11.57 -9.32 -7.99
N VAL A 79 11.61 -8.07 -7.51
CA VAL A 79 10.63 -7.55 -6.55
C VAL A 79 9.22 -7.59 -7.13
N GLN A 80 9.04 -7.15 -8.37
CA GLN A 80 7.78 -7.19 -9.08
C GLN A 80 7.22 -8.62 -9.12
N SER A 81 8.05 -9.61 -9.48
CA SER A 81 7.64 -11.02 -9.55
C SER A 81 7.25 -11.57 -8.17
N VAL A 82 8.06 -11.30 -7.15
CA VAL A 82 7.80 -11.75 -5.77
C VAL A 82 6.52 -11.13 -5.21
N VAL A 83 6.31 -9.83 -5.41
CA VAL A 83 5.10 -9.14 -4.95
C VAL A 83 3.88 -9.67 -5.68
N ALA A 84 3.94 -9.81 -7.01
CA ALA A 84 2.83 -10.32 -7.82
C ALA A 84 2.40 -11.72 -7.36
N GLU A 85 3.35 -12.63 -7.15
CA GLU A 85 3.03 -13.98 -6.67
C GLU A 85 2.50 -13.96 -5.23
N THR A 86 3.02 -13.09 -4.37
CA THR A 86 2.60 -13.01 -2.96
C THR A 86 1.16 -12.53 -2.79
N ILE A 87 0.70 -11.60 -3.64
CA ILE A 87 -0.66 -11.02 -3.56
C ILE A 87 -1.69 -11.77 -4.42
N LYS A 88 -1.23 -12.68 -5.30
CA LYS A 88 -2.09 -13.41 -6.22
C LYS A 88 -3.16 -14.21 -5.48
N GLY A 89 -4.42 -13.98 -5.86
CA GLY A 89 -5.57 -14.65 -5.25
C GLY A 89 -5.77 -14.33 -3.78
N LYS A 90 -5.33 -13.15 -3.32
CA LYS A 90 -5.51 -12.65 -1.94
C LYS A 90 -6.28 -11.34 -1.92
N ILE A 91 -6.83 -11.00 -0.76
CA ILE A 91 -7.34 -9.66 -0.47
C ILE A 91 -6.14 -8.76 -0.16
N LEU A 92 -6.01 -7.68 -0.93
CA LEU A 92 -4.95 -6.69 -0.77
C LEU A 92 -5.47 -5.47 -0.01
N VAL A 93 -4.85 -5.19 1.13
CA VAL A 93 -5.16 -4.03 1.99
C VAL A 93 -4.04 -3.00 1.87
N GLY A 94 -4.38 -1.71 1.96
CA GLY A 94 -3.41 -0.63 1.81
C GLY A 94 -4.07 0.74 1.75
N HIS A 95 -3.29 1.77 1.52
CA HIS A 95 -3.75 3.15 1.39
C HIS A 95 -3.32 3.72 0.05
N SER A 96 -4.29 4.18 -0.75
CA SER A 96 -4.05 4.66 -2.11
C SER A 96 -3.33 3.63 -2.98
N ILE A 97 -3.78 2.38 -2.92
CA ILE A 97 -3.14 1.17 -3.47
C ILE A 97 -2.89 1.30 -4.98
N TRP A 98 -3.68 2.10 -5.69
CA TRP A 98 -3.43 2.39 -7.11
C TRP A 98 -2.06 2.98 -7.37
N ASN A 99 -1.53 3.80 -6.45
CA ASN A 99 -0.20 4.36 -6.59
C ASN A 99 0.86 3.26 -6.46
N ASP A 100 0.68 2.36 -5.48
CA ASP A 100 1.59 1.25 -5.24
C ASP A 100 1.60 0.30 -6.45
N LEU A 101 0.42 -0.14 -6.89
CA LEU A 101 0.24 -1.04 -8.03
C LEU A 101 0.72 -0.42 -9.34
N SER A 102 0.50 0.88 -9.54
CA SER A 102 0.97 1.60 -10.73
C SER A 102 2.50 1.66 -10.79
N VAL A 103 3.17 1.89 -9.67
CA VAL A 103 4.64 1.93 -9.63
C VAL A 103 5.23 0.52 -9.72
N LEU A 104 4.57 -0.48 -9.14
CA LEU A 104 4.94 -1.88 -9.27
C LEU A 104 4.65 -2.43 -10.68
N GLY A 105 3.73 -1.84 -11.44
CA GLY A 105 3.25 -2.35 -12.72
C GLY A 105 2.51 -3.68 -12.60
N ILE A 106 1.80 -3.90 -11.49
CA ILE A 106 1.08 -5.14 -11.20
C ILE A 106 -0.42 -4.84 -11.11
N PRO A 107 -1.29 -5.56 -11.83
CA PRO A 107 -2.73 -5.40 -11.66
C PRO A 107 -3.26 -6.23 -10.48
N HIS A 108 -4.34 -5.78 -9.84
CA HIS A 108 -5.05 -6.55 -8.82
C HIS A 108 -6.57 -6.35 -8.92
N PRO A 109 -7.40 -7.38 -8.71
CA PRO A 109 -8.85 -7.24 -8.82
C PRO A 109 -9.42 -6.20 -7.86
N ALA A 110 -10.26 -5.30 -8.38
CA ALA A 110 -10.90 -4.26 -7.56
C ALA A 110 -11.69 -4.88 -6.39
N VAL A 111 -12.46 -5.94 -6.66
CA VAL A 111 -13.25 -6.67 -5.65
C VAL A 111 -12.40 -7.31 -4.55
N ALA A 112 -11.12 -7.59 -4.83
CA ALA A 112 -10.16 -8.14 -3.88
C ALA A 112 -9.24 -7.06 -3.28
N THR A 113 -9.61 -5.79 -3.41
CA THR A 113 -8.87 -4.65 -2.84
C THR A 113 -9.65 -4.04 -1.68
N ARG A 114 -8.93 -3.64 -0.62
CA ARG A 114 -9.44 -2.93 0.55
C ARG A 114 -8.60 -1.68 0.75
N ASP A 115 -8.91 -0.65 -0.04
CA ASP A 115 -8.21 0.63 0.02
C ASP A 115 -8.86 1.55 1.06
N VAL A 116 -8.15 1.77 2.18
CA VAL A 116 -8.66 2.59 3.28
C VAL A 116 -8.81 4.06 2.90
N ALA A 117 -8.18 4.52 1.82
CA ALA A 117 -8.33 5.88 1.30
C ALA A 117 -9.65 6.10 0.54
N LEU A 118 -10.24 5.02 0.01
CA LEU A 118 -11.50 5.06 -0.76
C LEU A 118 -12.72 4.66 0.06
N TYR A 119 -12.55 4.07 1.23
CA TYR A 119 -13.64 3.54 2.03
C TYR A 119 -14.58 4.65 2.55
N HIS A 120 -15.84 4.62 2.12
CA HIS A 120 -16.81 5.68 2.40
C HIS A 120 -17.04 5.93 3.88
N PRO A 121 -17.20 4.91 4.75
CA PRO A 121 -17.37 5.13 6.19
C PRO A 121 -16.25 5.95 6.83
N PHE A 122 -14.98 5.72 6.46
CA PHE A 122 -13.85 6.51 6.98
C PHE A 122 -13.88 7.95 6.47
N LYS A 123 -14.15 8.14 5.18
CA LYS A 123 -14.27 9.48 4.58
C LYS A 123 -15.42 10.28 5.20
N ASN A 124 -16.56 9.63 5.43
CA ASN A 124 -17.74 10.25 6.03
C ASN A 124 -17.52 10.60 7.51
N ALA A 125 -16.85 9.74 8.27
CA ALA A 125 -16.48 10.01 9.66
C ALA A 125 -15.61 11.27 9.81
N LEU A 126 -14.82 11.60 8.78
CA LEU A 126 -13.99 12.81 8.73
C LEU A 126 -14.64 13.96 7.93
N GLN A 127 -15.91 13.85 7.55
CA GLN A 127 -16.63 14.86 6.76
C GLN A 127 -15.94 15.20 5.42
N ALA A 128 -15.25 14.23 4.81
CA ALA A 128 -14.45 14.39 3.60
C ALA A 128 -14.87 13.42 2.46
N PRO A 129 -16.17 13.33 2.08
CA PRO A 129 -16.69 12.30 1.16
C PRO A 129 -16.05 12.34 -0.24
N ASN A 130 -15.60 13.51 -0.69
CA ASN A 130 -15.06 13.75 -2.03
C ASN A 130 -13.54 13.93 -2.05
N GLN A 131 -12.84 13.72 -0.93
CA GLN A 131 -11.39 13.93 -0.83
C GLN A 131 -10.67 12.65 -0.44
N THR A 132 -9.47 12.45 -0.97
CA THR A 132 -8.58 11.38 -0.52
C THR A 132 -7.89 11.84 0.76
N VAL A 133 -8.17 11.20 1.88
CA VAL A 133 -7.57 11.54 3.17
C VAL A 133 -6.26 10.77 3.36
N GLY A 134 -5.19 11.45 3.78
CA GLY A 134 -3.89 10.82 4.04
C GLY A 134 -3.92 9.81 5.19
N LEU A 135 -3.05 8.80 5.13
CA LEU A 135 -3.00 7.71 6.11
C LEU A 135 -2.75 8.20 7.54
N GLN A 136 -1.85 9.17 7.73
CA GLN A 136 -1.58 9.78 9.05
C GLN A 136 -2.85 10.41 9.64
N THR A 137 -3.62 11.14 8.83
CA THR A 137 -4.88 11.76 9.25
C THR A 137 -5.93 10.72 9.59
N LEU A 138 -6.07 9.67 8.78
CA LEU A 138 -6.97 8.55 9.06
C LEU A 138 -6.63 7.89 10.40
N CYS A 139 -5.37 7.50 10.62
CA CYS A 139 -4.93 6.87 11.86
C CYS A 139 -5.10 7.79 13.08
N TRP A 140 -4.82 9.09 12.94
CA TRP A 140 -5.00 10.03 14.03
C TRP A 140 -6.46 10.18 14.44
N HIS A 141 -7.36 10.37 13.48
CA HIS A 141 -8.77 10.64 13.77
C HIS A 141 -9.54 9.38 14.17
N LEU A 142 -9.29 8.24 13.51
CA LEU A 142 -10.06 7.01 13.70
C LEU A 142 -9.47 6.09 14.77
N MET A 143 -8.14 6.09 14.93
CA MET A 143 -7.45 5.20 15.88
C MET A 143 -6.77 5.93 17.03
N ARG A 144 -6.78 7.27 17.06
CA ARG A 144 -6.03 8.10 18.03
C ARG A 144 -4.53 7.75 18.08
N ARG A 145 -3.98 7.29 16.94
CA ARG A 145 -2.60 6.84 16.82
C ARG A 145 -1.83 7.73 15.84
N ARG A 146 -0.67 8.21 16.26
CA ARG A 146 0.31 8.87 15.38
C ARG A 146 1.20 7.80 14.75
N ILE A 147 1.49 7.95 13.47
CA ILE A 147 2.37 7.07 12.70
C ILE A 147 3.41 7.92 11.96
N GLN A 148 4.47 7.29 11.47
CA GLN A 148 5.55 7.91 10.70
C GLN A 148 6.19 9.08 11.44
N TYR A 149 6.65 8.81 12.66
CA TYR A 149 7.33 9.83 13.45
C TYR A 149 8.70 10.13 12.80
N GLY A 150 8.78 11.26 12.11
CA GLY A 150 9.97 11.68 11.36
C GLY A 150 9.88 11.30 9.88
N LYS A 151 10.33 10.08 9.53
CA LYS A 151 10.41 9.60 8.14
C LYS A 151 9.31 8.57 7.85
N LEU A 152 8.97 8.41 6.58
CA LEU A 152 8.04 7.37 6.11
C LEU A 152 8.65 5.98 6.35
N ASP A 153 7.82 5.02 6.75
CA ASP A 153 8.17 3.61 6.89
C ASP A 153 7.12 2.75 6.17
N SER A 154 7.54 1.93 5.20
CA SER A 154 6.64 1.11 4.39
C SER A 154 5.99 -0.02 5.19
N VAL A 155 6.67 -0.57 6.19
CA VAL A 155 6.12 -1.61 7.09
C VAL A 155 5.07 -0.97 8.01
N GLU A 156 5.36 0.19 8.57
CA GLU A 156 4.40 0.93 9.39
C GLU A 156 3.15 1.30 8.59
N ASN A 157 3.31 1.73 7.34
CA ASN A 157 2.20 2.03 6.44
C ASN A 157 1.30 0.82 6.19
N ALA A 158 1.90 -0.32 5.85
CA ALA A 158 1.17 -1.55 5.61
C ALA A 158 0.39 -1.99 6.85
N ARG A 159 1.02 -1.93 8.04
CA ARG A 159 0.36 -2.24 9.32
C ARG A 159 -0.74 -1.25 9.66
N ALA A 160 -0.52 0.03 9.42
CA ALA A 160 -1.51 1.06 9.72
C ALA A 160 -2.76 0.96 8.86
N ALA A 161 -2.61 0.71 7.56
CA ALA A 161 -3.73 0.41 6.68
C ALA A 161 -4.46 -0.89 7.10
N LEU A 162 -3.71 -1.92 7.47
CA LEU A 162 -4.27 -3.18 7.96
C LEU A 162 -5.09 -2.99 9.25
N ASP A 163 -4.60 -2.19 10.19
CA ASP A 163 -5.31 -1.92 11.45
C ASP A 163 -6.60 -1.12 11.22
N LEU A 164 -6.58 -0.15 10.31
CA LEU A 164 -7.79 0.55 9.87
C LEU A 164 -8.79 -0.42 9.23
N TYR A 165 -8.35 -1.28 8.31
CA TYR A 165 -9.23 -2.30 7.74
C TYR A 165 -9.84 -3.19 8.83
N ARG A 166 -9.02 -3.70 9.76
CA ARG A 166 -9.47 -4.56 10.87
C ARG A 166 -10.50 -3.89 11.77
N SER A 167 -10.42 -2.57 11.96
CA SER A 167 -11.40 -1.87 12.81
C SER A 167 -12.82 -1.92 12.25
N ASP A 168 -12.98 -2.15 10.94
CA ASP A 168 -14.28 -2.18 10.28
C ASP A 168 -14.48 -3.40 9.35
N ALA A 169 -13.63 -4.43 9.48
CA ALA A 169 -13.59 -5.57 8.57
C ALA A 169 -14.93 -6.32 8.49
N ALA A 170 -15.64 -6.44 9.62
CA ALA A 170 -16.94 -7.13 9.66
C ALA A 170 -17.98 -6.46 8.75
N GLU A 171 -18.15 -5.13 8.86
CA GLU A 171 -19.10 -4.40 8.02
C GLU A 171 -18.60 -4.26 6.58
N TRP A 172 -17.29 -4.11 6.37
CA TRP A 172 -16.70 -4.06 5.03
C TRP A 172 -16.94 -5.37 4.26
N GLU A 173 -16.60 -6.53 4.83
CA GLU A 173 -16.79 -7.81 4.14
C GLU A 173 -18.27 -8.17 3.95
N LYS A 174 -19.13 -7.76 4.89
CA LYS A 174 -20.59 -7.89 4.72
C LYS A 174 -21.10 -7.08 3.54
N ALA A 175 -20.66 -5.83 3.38
CA ALA A 175 -21.03 -4.98 2.25
C ALA A 175 -20.57 -5.58 0.91
N ILE A 176 -19.36 -6.13 0.86
CA ILE A 176 -18.85 -6.82 -0.34
C ILE A 176 -19.69 -8.06 -0.66
N THR A 177 -19.98 -8.89 0.34
CA THR A 177 -20.78 -10.12 0.17
C THR A 177 -22.22 -9.81 -0.25
N SER A 178 -22.78 -8.67 0.19
CA SER A 178 -24.10 -8.20 -0.22
C SER A 178 -24.12 -7.45 -1.55
N ALA A 179 -23.00 -7.43 -2.30
CA ALA A 179 -22.83 -6.67 -3.54
C ALA A 179 -23.07 -5.15 -3.39
N THR A 180 -22.90 -4.61 -2.18
CA THR A 180 -22.98 -3.18 -1.86
C THR A 180 -21.57 -2.62 -1.78
N TRP A 181 -21.03 -2.10 -2.88
CA TRP A 181 -19.66 -1.60 -2.92
C TRP A 181 -19.47 -0.37 -2.01
N PRO A 182 -18.66 -0.45 -0.92
CA PRO A 182 -18.59 0.61 0.09
C PRO A 182 -17.44 1.60 -0.14
N CYS A 183 -16.81 1.59 -1.32
CA CYS A 183 -15.66 2.42 -1.62
C CYS A 183 -15.93 3.36 -2.80
N ALA A 184 -15.30 4.53 -2.78
CA ALA A 184 -15.22 5.39 -3.96
C ALA A 184 -14.45 4.68 -5.09
N LEU A 185 -14.65 5.14 -6.33
CA LEU A 185 -13.84 4.68 -7.45
C LEU A 185 -12.42 5.29 -7.36
N PRO A 186 -11.37 4.54 -7.74
CA PRO A 186 -10.03 5.07 -7.85
C PRO A 186 -9.95 6.11 -8.98
N PRO A 187 -8.94 7.01 -8.98
CA PRO A 187 -8.76 7.98 -10.06
C PRO A 187 -8.64 7.29 -11.43
N SER A 188 -9.30 7.84 -12.45
CA SER A 188 -9.41 7.23 -13.79
C SER A 188 -8.06 7.02 -14.49
N THR A 189 -7.06 7.84 -14.14
CA THR A 189 -5.67 7.72 -14.60
C THR A 189 -5.03 6.37 -14.25
N HIS A 190 -5.55 5.67 -13.23
CA HIS A 190 -5.03 4.38 -12.77
C HIS A 190 -5.98 3.21 -13.05
N SER A 191 -6.94 3.38 -13.96
CA SER A 191 -7.89 2.32 -14.34
C SER A 191 -7.22 0.99 -14.70
N ARG A 192 -6.02 1.01 -15.31
CA ARG A 192 -5.24 -0.19 -15.67
C ARG A 192 -4.75 -1.01 -14.47
N CYS A 193 -4.71 -0.44 -13.26
CA CYS A 193 -4.28 -1.15 -12.05
C CYS A 193 -5.38 -2.07 -11.50
N TYR A 194 -6.63 -1.86 -11.93
CA TYR A 194 -7.81 -2.59 -11.48
C TYR A 194 -8.42 -3.32 -12.67
N CYS A 195 -8.11 -4.61 -12.80
CA CYS A 195 -8.67 -5.49 -13.83
C CYS A 195 -9.60 -6.54 -13.25
#